data_AF-A0A961BHC4-F1
#
_entry.id   AF-A0A961BHC4-F1
#
_cell.length_a   1.000
_cell.length_b   1.000
_cell.length_c   1.000
_cell.angle_alpha   90.00
_cell.angle_beta   90.00
_cell.angle_gamma   90.00
#
_symmetry.space_group_name_H-M   'P 1'
#
loop_
_entity.id
_entity.type
_entity.pdbx_description
1 polymer ?
#
loop_
_entity_poly.entity_id
_entity_poly.type
_entity_poly.pdbx_seq_one_letter_code
_entity_poly.pdbx_strand_id
1 'polypeptide(L)'
;MMPEDESFTSQAAADYLGMSRPFLISLLDKGEIPFHYVGSHRRIVFKDLLDYERERDAARREAMSNLSKNVLEAGLDDASYTGE
;
A
#
# COMPACT_ATOMS: atom_id res chain seq x y z
N MET A 1 -14.04 -0.11 17.31
CA MET A 1 -13.48 -1.15 16.43
C MET A 1 -14.44 -1.28 15.27
N MET A 2 -14.00 -1.04 14.03
CA MET A 2 -14.84 -1.24 12.84
C MET A 2 -14.92 -2.74 12.54
N PRO A 3 -16.11 -3.29 12.22
CA PRO A 3 -16.23 -4.69 11.83
C PRO A 3 -15.52 -4.93 10.49
N GLU A 4 -14.86 -6.09 10.36
CA GLU A 4 -14.05 -6.42 9.17
C GLU A 4 -14.91 -6.53 7.90
N ASP A 5 -16.21 -6.82 8.03
CA ASP A 5 -17.18 -6.89 6.94
C ASP A 5 -17.74 -5.52 6.51
N GLU A 6 -17.31 -4.42 7.14
CA GLU A 6 -17.75 -3.07 6.75
C GLU A 6 -17.25 -2.72 5.35
N SER A 7 -18.16 -2.25 4.49
CA SER A 7 -17.83 -1.91 3.11
C SER A 7 -17.53 -0.42 2.93
N PHE A 8 -16.41 -0.12 2.30
CA PHE A 8 -15.91 1.22 2.03
C PHE A 8 -16.23 1.66 0.61
N THR A 9 -16.46 2.95 0.44
CA THR A 9 -16.49 3.58 -0.89
C THR A 9 -15.07 3.65 -1.46
N SER A 10 -14.92 3.76 -2.78
CA SER A 10 -13.60 3.95 -3.40
C SER A 10 -12.90 5.24 -2.94
N GLN A 11 -13.64 6.24 -2.44
CA GLN A 11 -13.02 7.43 -1.83
C GLN A 11 -12.49 7.09 -0.44
N ALA A 12 -13.34 6.57 0.44
CA ALA A 12 -12.95 6.23 1.81
C ALA A 12 -11.81 5.21 1.86
N ALA A 13 -11.80 4.23 0.95
CA ALA A 13 -10.71 3.28 0.82
C ALA A 13 -9.39 3.94 0.37
N ALA A 14 -9.45 4.92 -0.52
CA ALA A 14 -8.27 5.63 -0.98
C ALA A 14 -7.69 6.51 0.13
N ASP A 15 -8.57 7.19 0.87
CA ASP A 15 -8.22 7.97 2.05
C ASP A 15 -7.60 7.08 3.14
N TYR A 16 -8.19 5.91 3.40
CA TYR A 16 -7.68 4.93 4.36
C TYR A 16 -6.26 4.45 3.98
N LEU A 17 -6.05 4.05 2.72
CA LEU A 17 -4.75 3.53 2.25
C LEU A 17 -3.70 4.62 1.99
N GLY A 18 -4.05 5.89 2.21
CA GLY A 18 -3.17 7.04 2.00
C GLY A 18 -2.75 7.25 0.55
N MET A 19 -3.64 6.98 -0.41
CA MET A 19 -3.34 7.07 -1.84
C MET A 19 -4.39 7.85 -2.62
N SER A 20 -4.07 8.24 -3.85
CA SER A 20 -5.05 8.92 -4.70
C SER A 20 -6.14 7.94 -5.16
N ARG A 21 -7.39 8.42 -5.23
CA ARG A 21 -8.50 7.61 -5.75
C ARG A 21 -8.27 7.04 -7.15
N PRO A 22 -7.72 7.77 -8.14
CA PRO A 22 -7.42 7.21 -9.45
C PRO A 22 -6.43 6.03 -9.38
N PHE A 23 -5.46 6.08 -8.47
CA PHE A 23 -4.53 4.99 -8.25
C PHE A 23 -5.24 3.77 -7.65
N LEU A 24 -6.09 3.96 -6.64
CA LEU A 24 -6.90 2.88 -6.09
C LEU A 24 -7.78 2.23 -7.17
N ILE A 25 -8.49 3.02 -7.97
CA ILE A 25 -9.33 2.50 -9.06
C ILE A 25 -8.50 1.64 -10.02
N SER A 26 -7.27 2.05 -10.34
CA SER A 26 -6.36 1.28 -11.19
C SER A 26 -5.99 -0.08 -10.57
N LEU A 27 -5.84 -0.15 -9.24
CA LEU A 27 -5.59 -1.42 -8.53
C LEU A 27 -6.82 -2.33 -8.57
N LEU A 28 -8.01 -1.77 -8.37
CA LEU A 28 -9.28 -2.51 -8.50
C LEU A 28 -9.47 -3.06 -9.91
N ASP A 29 -9.20 -2.25 -10.94
CA ASP A 29 -9.31 -2.67 -12.34
C ASP A 29 -8.30 -3.76 -12.72
N LYS A 30 -7.13 -3.79 -12.06
CA LYS A 30 -6.12 -4.85 -12.19
C LYS A 30 -6.45 -6.11 -11.40
N GLY A 31 -7.43 -6.06 -10.50
CA GLY A 31 -7.77 -7.17 -9.61
C GLY A 31 -6.83 -7.35 -8.42
N GLU A 32 -5.99 -6.36 -8.13
CA GLU A 32 -5.03 -6.39 -7.01
C GLU A 32 -5.74 -6.27 -5.65
N ILE A 33 -6.92 -5.63 -5.63
CA ILE A 33 -7.77 -5.51 -4.46
C ILE A 33 -9.18 -5.97 -4.84
N PRO A 34 -9.75 -6.98 -4.14
CA PRO A 34 -11.12 -7.41 -4.36
C PRO A 34 -12.12 -6.26 -4.17
N PHE A 35 -13.17 -6.23 -4.98
CA PHE A 35 -14.29 -5.32 -4.79
C PHE A 35 -15.57 -5.93 -5.32
N HIS A 36 -16.69 -5.36 -4.90
CA HIS A 36 -18.01 -5.72 -5.41
C HIS A 36 -18.80 -4.47 -5.78
N TYR A 37 -19.87 -4.65 -6.54
CA TYR A 37 -20.79 -3.58 -6.90
C TYR A 37 -22.00 -3.58 -5.97
N VAL A 38 -22.37 -2.39 -5.48
CA VAL A 38 -23.65 -2.13 -4.82
C VAL A 38 -24.39 -1.12 -5.69
N GLY A 39 -25.36 -1.61 -6.46
CA GLY A 39 -25.91 -0.86 -7.59
C GLY A 39 -24.81 -0.54 -8.61
N SER A 40 -24.63 0.73 -8.95
CA SER A 40 -23.60 1.18 -9.90
C SER A 40 -22.25 1.54 -9.25
N HIS A 41 -22.13 1.46 -7.92
CA HIS A 41 -20.94 1.92 -7.20
C HIS A 41 -20.10 0.75 -6.72
N ARG A 42 -18.77 0.89 -6.82
CA ARG A 42 -17.81 -0.05 -6.24
C ARG A 42 -17.77 0.09 -4.72
N ARG A 43 -17.60 -1.05 -4.05
CA ARG A 43 -17.43 -1.20 -2.62
C ARG A 43 -16.31 -2.19 -2.34
N ILE A 44 -15.48 -1.86 -1.35
CA ILE A 44 -14.35 -2.67 -0.92
C ILE A 44 -14.57 -3.04 0.53
N VAL A 45 -14.42 -4.31 0.90
CA VAL A 45 -14.59 -4.74 2.29
C VAL A 45 -13.36 -4.33 3.10
N PHE A 46 -13.53 -3.93 4.36
CA PHE A 46 -12.42 -3.45 5.18
C PHE A 46 -11.31 -4.50 5.33
N LYS A 47 -11.68 -5.78 5.44
CA LYS A 47 -10.75 -6.91 5.43
C LYS A 47 -9.82 -6.90 4.20
N ASP A 48 -10.37 -6.68 3.00
CA ASP A 48 -9.58 -6.67 1.77
C ASP A 48 -8.59 -5.50 1.72
N LEU A 49 -8.96 -4.35 2.30
CA LEU A 49 -8.06 -3.20 2.44
C LEU A 49 -6.89 -3.51 3.39
N LEU A 50 -7.19 -4.17 4.52
CA LEU A 50 -6.18 -4.59 5.50
C LEU A 50 -5.22 -5.63 4.90
N ASP A 51 -5.73 -6.59 4.15
CA ASP A 51 -4.93 -7.62 3.49
C ASP A 51 -3.95 -6.99 2.49
N TYR A 52 -4.44 -6.08 1.64
CA TYR A 52 -3.61 -5.35 0.70
C TYR A 52 -2.54 -4.47 1.39
N GLU A 53 -2.91 -3.75 2.46
CA GLU A 53 -1.97 -2.92 3.22
C GLU A 53 -0.82 -3.76 3.79
N ARG A 54 -1.14 -4.92 4.38
CA ARG A 54 -0.14 -5.82 4.95
C ARG A 54 0.82 -6.37 3.91
N GLU A 55 0.31 -6.76 2.74
CA GLU A 55 1.13 -7.25 1.63
C GLU A 55 2.04 -6.15 1.08
N ARG A 56 1.49 -4.96 0.84
CA ARG A 56 2.23 -3.78 0.37
C ARG A 56 3.37 -3.41 1.33
N ASP A 57 3.10 -3.41 2.63
CA ASP A 57 4.08 -3.06 3.64
C ASP A 57 5.17 -4.12 3.79
N ALA A 58 4.82 -5.41 3.63
CA ALA A 58 5.80 -6.49 3.58
C ALA A 58 6.75 -6.32 2.38
N ALA A 59 6.20 -6.09 1.18
CA ALA A 59 6.99 -5.85 -0.02
C ALA A 59 7.90 -4.61 0.11
N ARG A 60 7.39 -3.52 0.70
CA ARG A 60 8.18 -2.31 0.96
C ARG A 60 9.35 -2.57 1.92
N ARG A 61 9.11 -3.31 3.00
CA ARG A 61 10.18 -3.67 3.96
C ARG A 61 11.26 -4.54 3.32
N GLU A 62 10.86 -5.50 2.49
CA GLU A 62 11.80 -6.35 1.76
C GLU A 62 12.67 -5.53 0.79
N ALA A 63 12.04 -4.66 0.00
CA ALA A 63 12.76 -3.77 -0.92
C ALA A 63 13.76 -2.87 -0.19
N MET A 64 13.38 -2.30 0.95
CA MET A 64 14.29 -1.49 1.79
C MET A 64 15.45 -2.33 2.35
N SER A 65 15.18 -3.54 2.85
CA SER A 65 16.23 -4.44 3.34
C SER A 65 17.22 -4.82 2.25
N ASN A 66 16.73 -5.07 1.03
CA ASN A 66 17.56 -5.38 -0.12
C ASN A 66 18.40 -4.17 -0.54
N LEU A 67 17.83 -2.95 -0.52
CA LEU A 67 18.57 -1.73 -0.81
C LEU A 67 19.70 -1.49 0.21
N SER A 68 19.42 -1.64 1.51
CA SER A 68 20.43 -1.50 2.56
C SER A 68 21.55 -2.56 2.44
N LYS A 69 21.22 -3.80 2.10
CA LYS A 69 22.22 -4.85 1.87
C LYS A 69 23.10 -4.52 0.66
N ASN A 70 22.52 -4.05 -0.44
CA ASN A 70 23.27 -3.66 -1.62
C ASN A 70 24.19 -2.45 -1.37
N VAL A 71 23.76 -1.47 -0.57
CA VAL A 71 24.59 -0.32 -0.17
C VAL A 71 25.77 -0.76 0.69
N LEU A 72 25.54 -1.65 1.66
CA LEU A 72 26.58 -2.18 2.54
C LEU A 72 27.59 -3.04 1.75
N GLU A 73 27.10 -3.88 0.82
CA GLU A 73 27.94 -4.71 -0.04
C GLU A 73 28.75 -3.88 -1.05
N ALA A 74 28.19 -2.75 -1.51
CA ALA A 74 28.89 -1.80 -2.37
C ALA A 74 29.89 -0.89 -1.62
N GLY A 75 30.02 -1.02 -0.28
CA GLY A 75 31.00 -0.31 0.52
C GLY A 75 30.81 1.21 0.59
N LEU A 76 29.60 1.71 0.26
CA LEU A 76 29.26 3.13 0.27
C LEU A 76 28.64 3.53 1.61
N ASP A 77 29.42 3.41 2.69
CA ASP A 77 29.13 4.13 3.93
C ASP A 77 29.88 5.48 3.88
N ASP A 78 29.24 6.48 3.29
CA ASP A 78 29.74 7.86 3.26
C ASP A 78 29.53 8.52 4.64
N ALA A 79 30.25 8.00 5.65
CA ALA A 79 30.35 8.60 6.98
C ALA A 79 31.32 9.80 7.00
N SER A 80 31.33 10.61 5.93
CA SER A 80 32.10 11.84 5.83
C SER A 80 31.32 12.96 5.17
N TYR A 81 30.14 13.29 5.71
CA TYR A 81 29.62 14.66 5.57
C TYR A 81 30.06 15.48 6.78
N THR A 82 31.33 15.88 6.79
CA THR A 82 31.78 17.05 7.54
C THR A 82 31.65 18.23 6.59
N GLY A 83 30.47 18.85 6.55
CA GLY A 83 30.26 20.15 5.91
C GLY A 83 30.32 21.22 6.99
N GLU A 84 31.26 22.16 6.81
CA GLU A 84 31.62 23.26 7.72
C GLU A 84 30.48 24.23 8.07
#